data_AF-A0A6P0NWR0-F1
#
_entry.id   AF-A0A6P0NWR0-F1
#
_cell.length_a   1.000
_cell.length_b   1.000
_cell.length_c   1.000
_cell.angle_alpha   90.00
_cell.angle_beta   90.00
_cell.angle_gamma   90.00
#
_symmetry.space_group_name_H-M   'P 1'
#
loop_
_entity.id
_entity.type
_entity.pdbx_description
1 polymer ?
#
loop_
_entity_poly.entity_id
_entity_poly.type
_entity_poly.pdbx_seq_one_letter_code
_entity_poly.pdbx_strand_id
1 'polypeptide(L)' 'MLYYNIIQDVDPERLLYLAIAESIFEEFFTEPIGQILLKNQRLSLITFDAK' A
#
# COMPACT_ATOMS: atom_id res chain seq x y z
N MET A 1 8.44 -4.11 -3.11
CA MET A 1 9.32 -5.22 -2.69
C MET A 1 10.73 -4.77 -2.40
N LEU A 2 11.44 -4.15 -3.34
CA LEU A 2 12.82 -3.69 -3.10
C LEU A 2 12.94 -2.77 -1.87
N TYR A 3 12.15 -1.69 -1.81
CA TYR A 3 12.17 -0.76 -0.67
C TYR A 3 11.75 -1.41 0.65
N TYR A 4 10.80 -2.35 0.62
CA TYR A 4 10.38 -3.08 1.82
C TYR A 4 11.55 -3.86 2.41
N ASN A 5 12.26 -4.62 1.57
CA ASN A 5 13.42 -5.41 2.01
C ASN A 5 14.54 -4.51 2.56
N ILE A 6 14.85 -3.41 1.87
CA ILE A 6 15.87 -2.46 2.32
C ILE A 6 15.51 -1.84 3.68
N ILE A 7 14.24 -1.44 3.87
CA ILE A 7 13.80 -0.86 5.15
C ILE A 7 13.84 -1.91 6.25
N GLN A 8 13.43 -3.15 5.98
CA GLN A 8 13.53 -4.23 6.97
C GLN A 8 14.98 -4.52 7.41
N ASP A 9 15.95 -4.35 6.51
CA ASP A 9 17.37 -4.54 6.84
C ASP A 9 17.98 -3.33 7.58
N VAL A 10 17.52 -2.11 7.31
CA VAL A 10 18.11 -0.87 7.84
C VAL A 10 17.41 -0.37 9.11
N ASP A 11 16.09 -0.49 9.18
CA ASP A 11 15.23 0.03 10.25
C ASP A 11 13.95 -0.84 10.33
N PRO A 12 14.02 -2.04 10.94
CA PRO A 12 12.92 -3.01 10.93
C PRO A 12 11.65 -2.55 11.65
N GLU A 13 11.76 -1.57 12.57
CA GLU A 13 10.62 -1.00 13.28
C GLU A 13 9.83 0.00 12.41
N ARG A 14 10.40 0.42 11.27
CA ARG A 14 9.76 1.36 10.37
C ARG A 14 8.72 0.68 9.48
N LEU A 15 7.47 1.08 9.68
CA LEU A 15 6.36 0.67 8.83
C LEU A 15 6.39 1.40 7.48
N LEU A 16 6.40 0.64 6.39
CA LEU A 16 6.35 1.16 5.03
C LEU A 16 4.90 1.20 4.53
N TYR A 17 4.43 2.40 4.18
CA TYR A 17 3.13 2.62 3.57
C TYR A 17 3.28 3.06 2.11
N LEU A 18 2.44 2.52 1.24
CA LEU A 18 2.25 3.04 -0.11
C LEU A 18 1.11 4.06 -0.07
N ALA A 19 1.45 5.33 -0.35
CA ALA A 19 0.45 6.39 -0.44
C ALA A 19 -0.20 6.39 -1.83
N ILE A 20 -1.53 6.37 -1.87
CA ILE A 20 -2.32 6.48 -3.11
C ILE A 20 -3.43 7.51 -2.95
N ALA A 21 -3.83 8.12 -4.06
CA ALA A 21 -4.98 9.02 -4.06
C ALA A 21 -6.25 8.25 -3.72
N GLU A 22 -7.16 8.86 -2.97
CA GLU A 22 -8.44 8.27 -2.57
C GLU A 22 -9.28 7.83 -3.78
N SER A 23 -9.31 8.64 -4.85
CA SER A 23 -10.00 8.29 -6.10
C SER A 23 -9.52 6.97 -6.71
N ILE A 24 -8.21 6.72 -6.69
CA ILE A 24 -7.62 5.47 -7.21
C ILE A 24 -7.98 4.29 -6.32
N PHE A 25 -8.07 4.50 -5.00
CA PHE A 25 -8.54 3.47 -4.10
C PHE A 25 -9.99 3.08 -4.39
N GLU A 26 -10.87 4.07 -4.53
CA GLU A 26 -12.29 3.86 -4.83
C GLU A 26 -12.52 3.21 -6.20
N GLU A 27 -11.74 3.58 -7.22
CA GLU A 27 -11.91 3.08 -8.59
C GLU A 27 -11.32 1.66 -8.79
N PHE A 28 -10.16 1.38 -8.20
CA PHE A 28 -9.42 0.15 -8.49
C PHE A 28 -9.41 -0.86 -7.34
N PHE A 29 -9.37 -0.39 -6.10
CA PHE A 29 -9.21 -1.27 -4.93
C PHE A 29 -10.54 -1.77 -4.36
N THR A 30 -11.67 -1.21 -4.79
CA THR A 30 -13.02 -1.74 -4.51
C THR A 30 -13.37 -2.94 -5.39
N GLU A 31 -12.76 -3.06 -6.57
CA GLU A 31 -12.93 -4.17 -7.49
C GLU A 31 -12.34 -5.49 -6.93
N PRO A 32 -12.84 -6.67 -7.36
CA PRO A 32 -12.40 -7.97 -6.84
C PRO A 32 -10.89 -8.20 -6.94
N ILE A 33 -10.27 -7.71 -8.01
CA ILE A 33 -8.81 -7.82 -8.21
C ILE A 33 -8.04 -6.97 -7.21
N GLY A 34 -8.51 -5.76 -6.93
CA GLY A 34 -7.94 -4.86 -5.94
C GLY A 34 -8.03 -5.44 -4.54
N GLN A 35 -9.17 -6.05 -4.20
CA GLN A 35 -9.37 -6.74 -2.92
C GLN A 35 -8.44 -7.95 -2.75
N ILE A 36 -8.15 -8.70 -3.81
CA ILE A 36 -7.17 -9.80 -3.78
C ILE A 36 -5.76 -9.27 -3.48
N LEU A 37 -5.39 -8.12 -4.05
CA LEU A 37 -4.13 -7.44 -3.77
C LEU A 37 -4.02 -7.00 -2.30
N LEU A 38 -5.10 -6.44 -1.73
CA LEU A 38 -5.17 -6.05 -0.31
C LEU A 38 -5.06 -7.25 0.64
N LYS A 39 -5.78 -8.33 0.33
CA LYS A 39 -5.87 -9.52 1.19
C LYS A 39 -4.53 -10.23 1.38
N ASN A 40 -3.64 -10.12 0.41
CA ASN A 40 -2.31 -10.72 0.50
C ASN A 40 -1.36 -9.96 1.45
N GLN A 41 -1.79 -8.84 2.07
CA GLN A 41 -1.12 -8.08 3.14
C GLN A 41 0.36 -7.72 2.90
N ARG A 42 0.83 -7.79 1.65
CA ARG A 42 2.23 -7.47 1.31
C ARG A 42 2.53 -5.98 1.37
N LEU A 43 1.50 -5.14 1.42
CA LEU A 43 1.62 -3.69 1.34
C LEU A 43 0.60 -3.05 2.28
N SER A 44 1.07 -2.24 3.23
CA SER A 44 0.22 -1.31 3.96
C SER A 44 -0.05 -0.10 3.05
N LEU A 45 -1.31 0.24 2.86
CA LEU A 45 -1.72 1.37 2.03
C LEU A 45 -2.20 2.50 2.93
N ILE A 46 -1.93 3.73 2.50
CA ILE A 46 -2.51 4.94 3.07
C ILE A 46 -3.14 5.74 1.93
N THR A 47 -4.40 6.13 2.09
CA THR A 47 -5.07 6.98 1.12
C THR A 47 -4.93 8.44 1.53
N PHE A 48 -4.89 9.33 0.55
CA PHE A 48 -4.91 10.78 0.78
C PHE A 48 -5.78 11.49 -0.24
N ASP A 49 -6.35 12.62 0.19
CA ASP A 49 -7.06 13.55 -0.69
C ASP A 49 -6.03 14.30 -1.56
N ALA A 50 -5.99 13.97 -2.84
CA ALA A 50 -5.17 14.62 -3.84
C ALA A 50 -5.98 15.78 -4.46
N LYS A 51 -5.95 16.93 -3.81
CA LYS A 51 -6.53 18.19 -4.34
C LYS A 51 -5.94 18.61 -5.67
#